data_AF-A0A1J5GKV8-F1
#
_entry.id   AF-A0A1J5GKV8-F1
#
_cell.length_a   1.000
_cell.length_b   1.000
_cell.length_c   1.000
_cell.angle_alpha   90.00
_cell.angle_beta   90.00
_cell.angle_gamma   90.00
#
_symmetry.space_group_name_H-M   'P 1'
#
loop_
_entity.id
_entity.type
_entity.pdbx_description
1 polymer ?
#
loop_
_entity_poly.entity_id
_entity_poly.type
_entity_poly.pdbx_seq_one_letter_code
_entity_poly.pdbx_strand_id
1 'polypeptide(L)'
;MGSQSLQSWKQAIANYQSSISTMIPALQGSLFDLPTSHCDPHAINPFNLKAQPAEFYRLYHDDAGDACVYFVIDQGHSSVILYIGETCRSYQRWKGVHDCKRYLLNYRELHITHNLPTQIVMTFWWDAPLAARHRQQLERILIKKWRSPFNKENWSFWQTPFIN
;
A
#
# COMPACT_ATOMS: atom_id res chain seq x y z
N MET A 1 18.42 8.22 -10.35
CA MET A 1 18.47 8.65 -8.94
C MET A 1 19.68 8.00 -8.27
N GLY A 2 20.51 8.75 -7.53
CA GLY A 2 21.68 8.20 -6.82
C GLY A 2 21.30 7.53 -5.49
N SER A 3 22.21 6.74 -4.91
CA SER A 3 21.98 5.99 -3.66
C SER A 3 21.50 6.87 -2.50
N GLN A 4 22.18 7.99 -2.24
CA GLN A 4 21.80 8.90 -1.17
C GLN A 4 20.42 9.52 -1.39
N SER A 5 20.11 9.94 -2.63
CA SER A 5 18.79 10.46 -2.98
C SER A 5 17.69 9.43 -2.79
N LEU A 6 17.94 8.15 -3.10
CA LEU A 6 16.99 7.06 -2.89
C LEU A 6 16.72 6.82 -1.39
N GLN A 7 17.77 6.83 -0.58
CA GLN A 7 17.63 6.70 0.88
C GLN A 7 16.87 7.89 1.48
N SER A 8 17.21 9.13 1.10
CA SER A 8 16.51 10.33 1.56
C SER A 8 15.04 10.33 1.14
N TRP A 9 14.75 9.92 -0.10
CA TRP A 9 13.39 9.75 -0.61
C TRP A 9 12.60 8.75 0.23
N LYS A 10 13.16 7.56 0.48
CA LYS A 10 12.52 6.51 1.28
C LYS A 10 12.31 6.96 2.73
N GLN A 11 13.29 7.64 3.32
CA GLN A 11 13.22 8.15 4.69
C GLN A 11 12.13 9.21 4.85
N ALA A 12 11.96 10.12 3.88
CA ALA A 12 10.90 11.12 3.92
C ALA A 12 9.50 10.48 3.97
N ILE A 13 9.30 9.42 3.17
CA ILE A 13 8.05 8.64 3.18
C ILE A 13 7.87 7.92 4.52
N ALA A 14 8.91 7.23 5.00
CA ALA A 14 8.88 6.50 6.26
C ALA A 14 8.55 7.43 7.45
N ASN A 15 9.15 8.62 7.51
CA ASN A 15 8.88 9.61 8.55
C ASN A 15 7.40 10.03 8.56
N TYR A 16 6.85 10.32 7.38
CA TYR A 16 5.44 10.69 7.24
C TYR A 16 4.51 9.55 7.68
N GLN A 17 4.73 8.33 7.17
CA GLN A 17 3.90 7.16 7.50
C GLN A 17 3.99 6.77 8.98
N SER A 18 5.18 6.94 9.58
CA SER A 18 5.36 6.73 11.02
C SER A 18 4.59 7.77 11.83
N SER A 19 4.63 9.06 11.44
CA SER A 19 3.89 10.12 12.12
C SER A 19 2.38 9.89 12.13
N ILE A 20 1.83 9.30 11.07
CA ILE A 20 0.40 8.95 11.01
C ILE A 20 0.06 7.89 12.03
N SER A 21 0.93 6.89 12.18
CA SER A 21 0.73 5.79 13.13
C SER A 21 0.80 6.28 14.58
N THR A 22 1.64 7.28 14.87
CA THR A 22 1.73 7.91 16.19
C THR A 22 0.65 8.94 16.48
N MET A 23 0.07 9.56 15.43
CA MET A 23 -0.96 10.59 15.56
C MET A 23 -2.37 10.04 15.65
N ILE A 24 -2.60 8.72 15.61
CA ILE A 24 -3.95 8.14 15.80
C ILE A 24 -4.42 8.52 17.21
N PRO A 25 -5.33 9.50 17.36
CA PRO A 25 -5.88 9.82 18.66
C PRO A 25 -6.82 8.68 19.06
N ALA A 26 -6.90 8.37 20.36
CA ALA A 26 -8.00 7.56 20.87
C ALA A 26 -9.33 8.14 20.36
N LEU A 27 -10.11 7.33 19.66
CA LEU A 27 -11.35 7.69 18.98
C LEU A 27 -12.25 8.59 19.85
N GLN A 28 -12.36 9.87 19.50
CA GLN A 28 -13.53 10.67 19.88
C GLN A 28 -14.55 10.56 18.75
N GLY A 29 -15.45 9.58 18.88
CA GLY A 29 -16.57 9.42 17.95
C GLY A 29 -17.49 10.63 18.02
N SER A 30 -17.69 11.31 16.89
CA SER A 30 -18.79 12.24 16.73
C SER A 30 -20.10 11.46 16.79
N LEU A 31 -20.94 11.75 17.78
CA LEU A 31 -22.19 11.04 18.11
C LEU A 31 -23.30 11.24 17.04
N PHE A 32 -23.06 11.99 15.96
CA PHE A 32 -24.12 12.52 15.09
C PHE A 32 -23.96 12.35 13.56
N ASP A 33 -22.98 11.62 13.04
CA ASP A 33 -22.86 11.41 11.58
C ASP A 33 -23.22 9.97 11.12
N LEU A 34 -24.30 9.86 10.34
CA LEU A 34 -24.77 8.67 9.61
C LEU A 34 -23.98 8.44 8.31
N PRO A 35 -23.97 7.24 7.68
CA PRO A 35 -24.22 5.89 8.19
C PRO A 35 -22.90 5.14 8.44
N THR A 36 -23.01 4.00 9.11
CA THR A 36 -21.96 3.01 9.41
C THR A 36 -21.02 2.76 8.22
N SER A 37 -19.85 3.40 8.23
CA SER A 37 -18.72 2.94 7.43
C SER A 37 -18.45 1.48 7.80
N HIS A 38 -18.39 0.59 6.81
CA HIS A 38 -18.17 -0.86 6.99
C HIS A 38 -17.01 -1.15 7.96
N CYS A 39 -16.00 -0.29 7.95
CA CYS A 39 -14.93 -0.25 8.92
C CYS A 39 -14.45 1.20 9.11
N ASP A 40 -13.83 1.50 10.25
CA ASP A 40 -13.07 2.74 10.43
C ASP A 40 -11.72 2.64 9.68
N PRO A 41 -11.45 3.48 8.66
CA PRO A 41 -10.17 3.49 7.96
C PRO A 41 -8.98 3.86 8.86
N HIS A 42 -9.21 4.51 10.00
CA HIS A 42 -8.16 4.84 10.96
C HIS A 42 -7.65 3.62 11.72
N ALA A 43 -8.52 2.64 11.99
CA ALA A 43 -8.17 1.37 12.64
C ALA A 43 -7.31 0.43 11.76
N ILE A 44 -7.30 0.61 10.44
CA ILE A 44 -6.50 -0.22 9.53
C ILE A 44 -5.03 0.22 9.60
N ASN A 45 -4.20 -0.65 10.18
CA ASN A 45 -2.74 -0.55 10.16
C ASN A 45 -2.11 -1.65 9.29
N PRO A 46 -1.65 -1.33 8.06
CA PRO A 46 -1.09 -2.30 7.12
C PRO A 46 0.15 -3.04 7.61
N PHE A 47 0.92 -2.44 8.53
CA PHE A 47 2.14 -3.02 9.07
C PHE A 47 1.87 -4.17 10.07
N ASN A 48 0.66 -4.24 10.61
CA ASN A 48 0.24 -5.30 11.55
C ASN A 48 -0.45 -6.48 10.86
N LEU A 49 -0.68 -6.39 9.54
CA LEU A 49 -1.34 -7.44 8.76
C LEU A 49 -0.36 -8.55 8.38
N LYS A 50 -0.89 -9.75 8.13
CA LYS A 50 -0.08 -10.89 7.69
C LYS A 50 0.60 -10.59 6.35
N ALA A 51 1.94 -10.55 6.37
CA ALA A 51 2.74 -10.42 5.16
C ALA A 51 2.73 -11.69 4.32
N GLN A 52 2.68 -11.48 3.01
CA GLN A 52 2.77 -12.50 1.96
C GLN A 52 3.89 -12.09 0.99
N PRO A 53 4.56 -13.05 0.34
CA PRO A 53 5.51 -12.73 -0.73
C PRO A 53 4.86 -11.88 -1.82
N ALA A 54 5.60 -10.93 -2.39
CA ALA A 54 5.07 -10.09 -3.48
C ALA A 54 4.66 -10.91 -4.73
N GLU A 55 5.25 -12.10 -4.89
CA GLU A 55 4.96 -13.04 -5.96
C GLU A 55 3.85 -14.06 -5.62
N PHE A 56 3.06 -13.84 -4.55
CA PHE A 56 1.99 -14.76 -4.12
C PHE A 56 1.05 -15.21 -5.26
N TYR A 57 0.77 -14.32 -6.22
CA TYR A 57 -0.09 -14.56 -7.37
C TYR A 57 0.44 -15.60 -8.38
N ARG A 58 1.71 -16.01 -8.24
CA ARG A 58 2.30 -17.10 -9.04
C ARG A 58 1.91 -18.48 -8.51
N LEU A 59 1.41 -18.56 -7.28
CA LEU A 59 0.91 -19.80 -6.72
C LEU A 59 -0.40 -20.19 -7.41
N TYR A 60 -0.60 -21.50 -7.54
CA TYR A 60 -1.85 -22.05 -8.05
C TYR A 60 -2.97 -21.81 -7.03
N HIS A 61 -4.11 -21.34 -7.52
CA HIS A 61 -5.33 -21.11 -6.73
C HIS A 61 -6.52 -21.51 -7.61
N ASP A 62 -7.45 -22.28 -7.03
CA ASP A 62 -8.64 -22.79 -7.70
C ASP A 62 -9.74 -21.74 -7.88
N ASP A 63 -9.67 -20.61 -7.16
CA ASP A 63 -10.64 -19.53 -7.21
C ASP A 63 -10.03 -18.18 -7.65
N ALA A 64 -10.90 -17.20 -7.90
CA ALA A 64 -10.49 -15.86 -8.31
C ALA A 64 -9.90 -15.00 -7.17
N GLY A 65 -10.05 -15.46 -5.93
CA GLY A 65 -9.80 -14.73 -4.69
C GLY A 65 -10.98 -13.88 -4.25
N ASP A 66 -10.85 -13.31 -3.05
CA ASP A 66 -11.89 -12.49 -2.42
C ASP A 66 -11.71 -10.98 -2.64
N ALA A 67 -12.71 -10.24 -2.17
CA ALA A 67 -12.64 -8.79 -2.07
C ALA A 67 -11.69 -8.36 -0.95
N CYS A 68 -10.75 -7.48 -1.27
CA CYS A 68 -9.78 -6.98 -0.31
C CYS A 68 -9.26 -5.59 -0.68
N VAL A 69 -8.70 -4.90 0.31
CA VAL A 69 -7.70 -3.85 0.08
C VAL A 69 -6.33 -4.45 0.33
N TYR A 70 -5.39 -4.28 -0.61
CA TYR A 70 -4.03 -4.79 -0.50
C TYR A 70 -3.03 -3.64 -0.41
N PHE A 71 -1.92 -3.92 0.27
CA PHE A 71 -0.83 -2.98 0.49
C PHE A 71 0.46 -3.62 0.02
N VAL A 72 1.24 -2.89 -0.76
CA VAL A 72 2.61 -3.27 -1.11
C VAL A 72 3.55 -2.54 -0.17
N ILE A 73 4.36 -3.27 0.58
CA ILE A 73 5.22 -2.72 1.63
C ILE A 73 6.65 -3.13 1.33
N ASP A 74 7.60 -2.21 1.40
CA ASP A 74 9.01 -2.55 1.55
C ASP A 74 9.35 -2.57 3.04
N GLN A 75 9.74 -3.73 3.56
CA GLN A 75 10.16 -4.00 4.94
C GLN A 75 11.68 -3.96 5.14
N GLY A 76 12.44 -3.32 4.25
CA GLY A 76 13.87 -3.08 4.43
C GLY A 76 14.18 -2.19 5.66
N HIS A 77 15.29 -1.45 5.62
CA HIS A 77 15.73 -0.64 6.78
C HIS A 77 14.67 0.32 7.34
N SER A 78 13.80 0.87 6.47
CA SER A 78 12.65 1.66 6.89
C SER A 78 11.41 1.11 6.19
N SER A 79 10.44 0.67 7.00
CA SER A 79 9.20 0.11 6.48
C SER A 79 8.37 1.20 5.82
N VAL A 80 8.01 1.00 4.55
CA VAL A 80 7.21 1.96 3.78
C VAL A 80 6.11 1.26 3.00
N ILE A 81 4.89 1.80 3.07
CA ILE A 81 3.79 1.41 2.17
C ILE A 81 4.03 2.10 0.83
N LEU A 82 4.37 1.32 -0.18
CA LEU A 82 4.68 1.78 -1.54
C LEU A 82 3.40 2.01 -2.36
N TYR A 83 2.42 1.12 -2.24
CA TYR A 83 1.20 1.12 -3.04
C TYR A 83 0.01 0.58 -2.25
N ILE A 84 -1.17 1.12 -2.54
CA ILE A 84 -2.45 0.65 -2.00
C ILE A 84 -3.39 0.43 -3.17
N GLY A 85 -4.09 -0.71 -3.18
CA GLY A 85 -5.09 -1.01 -4.18
C GLY A 85 -6.27 -1.81 -3.64
N GLU A 86 -7.41 -1.77 -4.34
CA GLU A 86 -8.54 -2.68 -4.11
C GLU A 86 -8.70 -3.72 -5.23
N THR A 87 -9.32 -4.84 -4.89
CA THR A 87 -9.77 -5.82 -5.88
C THR A 87 -10.93 -6.65 -5.32
N CYS A 88 -11.77 -7.19 -6.20
CA CYS A 88 -12.72 -8.25 -5.90
C CYS A 88 -12.22 -9.66 -6.28
N ARG A 89 -10.98 -9.76 -6.79
CA ARG A 89 -10.35 -10.99 -7.29
C ARG A 89 -8.86 -11.01 -6.93
N SER A 90 -8.53 -11.27 -5.67
CA SER A 90 -7.16 -11.14 -5.15
C SER A 90 -6.11 -12.00 -5.90
N TYR A 91 -6.47 -13.20 -6.35
CA TYR A 91 -5.56 -14.09 -7.10
C TYR A 91 -5.49 -13.80 -8.61
N GLN A 92 -6.50 -13.15 -9.18
CA GLN A 92 -6.49 -12.79 -10.61
C GLN A 92 -5.89 -11.39 -10.87
N ARG A 93 -6.11 -10.44 -9.95
CA ARG A 93 -5.71 -9.02 -10.13
C ARG A 93 -4.24 -8.86 -10.49
N TRP A 94 -3.39 -9.70 -9.91
CA TRP A 94 -1.95 -9.68 -10.07
C TRP A 94 -1.44 -10.65 -11.15
N LYS A 95 -2.27 -11.39 -11.90
CA LYS A 95 -1.80 -12.23 -13.01
C LYS A 95 -1.59 -11.43 -14.32
N GLY A 96 -2.33 -10.35 -14.51
CA GLY A 96 -2.26 -9.50 -15.72
C GLY A 96 -1.29 -8.30 -15.65
N VAL A 97 -1.48 -7.36 -16.57
CA VAL A 97 -0.77 -6.06 -16.59
C VAL A 97 -1.24 -5.21 -15.42
N HIS A 98 -0.29 -4.70 -14.65
CA HIS A 98 -0.56 -3.87 -13.50
C HIS A 98 0.58 -2.85 -13.34
N ASP A 99 0.29 -1.55 -13.46
CA ASP A 99 1.30 -0.47 -13.43
C ASP A 99 2.24 -0.60 -12.22
N CYS A 100 1.69 -0.89 -11.03
CA CYS A 100 2.51 -1.10 -9.83
C CYS A 100 3.59 -2.18 -9.99
N LYS A 101 3.39 -3.23 -10.81
CA LYS A 101 4.44 -4.22 -11.06
C LYS A 101 5.66 -3.59 -11.72
N ARG A 102 5.45 -2.72 -12.72
CA ARG A 102 6.53 -1.99 -13.39
C ARG A 102 7.26 -1.08 -12.41
N TYR A 103 6.51 -0.34 -11.58
CA TYR A 103 7.11 0.55 -10.57
C TYR A 103 7.95 -0.23 -9.55
N LEU A 104 7.48 -1.42 -9.13
CA LEU A 104 8.22 -2.30 -8.22
C LEU A 104 9.49 -2.89 -8.86
N LEU A 105 9.46 -3.20 -10.17
CA LEU A 105 10.66 -3.63 -10.89
C LEU A 105 11.71 -2.52 -10.90
N ASN A 106 11.35 -1.32 -11.34
CA ASN A 106 12.23 -0.14 -11.34
C ASN A 106 12.78 0.15 -9.93
N TYR A 107 11.94 0.01 -8.90
CA TYR A 107 12.33 0.19 -7.50
C TYR A 107 13.36 -0.85 -7.04
N ARG A 108 13.13 -2.13 -7.33
CA ARG A 108 14.04 -3.24 -6.98
C ARG A 108 15.37 -3.10 -7.70
N GLU A 109 15.35 -2.82 -8.99
CA GLU A 109 16.56 -2.63 -9.80
C GLU A 109 17.44 -1.51 -9.23
N LEU A 110 16.84 -0.40 -8.82
CA LEU A 110 17.58 0.71 -8.24
C LEU A 110 18.17 0.35 -6.87
N HIS A 111 17.46 -0.43 -6.05
CA HIS A 111 17.99 -0.93 -4.77
C HIS A 111 19.16 -1.88 -4.98
N ILE A 112 19.05 -2.82 -5.92
CA ILE A 112 20.12 -3.76 -6.27
C ILE A 112 21.35 -3.00 -6.78
N THR A 113 21.16 -2.04 -7.69
CA THR A 113 22.24 -1.23 -8.28
C THR A 113 23.05 -0.49 -7.21
N HIS A 114 22.39 0.00 -6.16
CA HIS A 114 23.03 0.73 -5.06
C HIS A 114 23.37 -0.15 -3.84
N ASN A 115 23.22 -1.48 -3.96
CA ASN A 115 23.40 -2.45 -2.88
C ASN A 115 22.62 -2.09 -1.59
N LEU A 116 21.39 -1.58 -1.77
CA LEU A 116 20.50 -1.22 -0.68
C LEU A 116 19.51 -2.36 -0.38
N PRO A 117 19.32 -2.73 0.89
CA PRO A 117 18.39 -3.79 1.25
C PRO A 117 16.94 -3.38 0.99
N THR A 118 16.19 -4.27 0.35
CA THR A 118 14.76 -4.15 0.08
C THR A 118 14.10 -5.49 0.31
N GLN A 119 12.92 -5.48 0.93
CA GLN A 119 12.10 -6.67 1.15
C GLN A 119 10.65 -6.31 0.85
N ILE A 120 10.25 -6.54 -0.40
CA ILE A 120 8.88 -6.22 -0.84
C ILE A 120 7.95 -7.37 -0.47
N VAL A 121 6.95 -7.04 0.33
CA VAL A 121 5.86 -7.93 0.74
C VAL A 121 4.52 -7.32 0.36
N MET A 122 3.49 -8.15 0.43
CA MET A 122 2.11 -7.73 0.31
C MET A 122 1.32 -8.09 1.55
N THR A 123 0.44 -7.19 1.98
CA THR A 123 -0.53 -7.47 3.05
C THR A 123 -1.94 -7.20 2.55
N PHE A 124 -2.92 -7.85 3.17
CA PHE A 124 -4.31 -7.84 2.71
C PHE A 124 -5.25 -7.58 3.88
N TRP A 125 -6.14 -6.60 3.71
CA TRP A 125 -7.30 -6.39 4.54
C TRP A 125 -8.52 -7.04 3.88
N TRP A 126 -8.94 -8.18 4.42
CA TRP A 126 -10.00 -9.03 3.86
C TRP A 126 -11.42 -8.58 4.25
N ASP A 127 -11.56 -7.77 5.30
CA ASP A 127 -12.85 -7.22 5.73
C ASP A 127 -13.22 -5.97 4.91
N ALA A 128 -13.02 -6.04 3.59
CA ALA A 128 -13.28 -4.96 2.66
C ALA A 128 -14.72 -5.06 2.12
N PRO A 129 -15.41 -3.92 1.88
CA PRO A 129 -16.77 -3.94 1.35
C PRO A 129 -16.92 -4.73 0.04
N LEU A 130 -17.91 -5.61 -0.06
CA LEU A 130 -18.20 -6.35 -1.31
C LEU A 130 -18.63 -5.41 -2.45
N ALA A 131 -19.36 -4.34 -2.11
CA ALA A 131 -19.76 -3.32 -3.07
C ALA A 131 -18.54 -2.52 -3.56
N ALA A 132 -18.25 -2.56 -4.86
CA ALA A 132 -17.07 -1.93 -5.46
C ALA A 132 -16.94 -0.44 -5.10
N ARG A 133 -18.06 0.31 -5.14
CA ARG A 133 -18.07 1.73 -4.78
C ARG A 133 -17.56 2.01 -3.36
N HIS A 134 -18.02 1.22 -2.37
CA HIS A 134 -17.59 1.40 -0.98
C HIS A 134 -16.12 0.98 -0.80
N ARG A 135 -15.69 -0.07 -1.50
CA ARG A 135 -14.31 -0.54 -1.48
C ARG A 135 -13.34 0.48 -2.09
N GLN A 136 -13.70 1.08 -3.23
CA GLN A 136 -12.96 2.18 -3.87
C GLN A 136 -12.92 3.44 -3.02
N GLN A 137 -13.99 3.73 -2.28
CA GLN A 137 -13.99 4.82 -1.30
C GLN A 137 -13.00 4.56 -0.16
N LEU A 138 -12.98 3.34 0.39
CA LEU A 138 -12.02 2.93 1.41
C LEU A 138 -10.57 3.03 0.89
N GLU A 139 -10.31 2.50 -0.32
CA GLU A 139 -9.02 2.60 -1.01
C GLU A 139 -8.54 4.05 -1.11
N ARG A 140 -9.38 4.96 -1.62
CA ARG A 140 -9.06 6.39 -1.74
C ARG A 140 -8.74 7.04 -0.40
N ILE A 141 -9.50 6.71 0.65
CA ILE A 141 -9.24 7.23 2.01
C ILE A 141 -7.87 6.74 2.48
N LEU A 142 -7.54 5.46 2.28
CA LEU A 142 -6.26 4.88 2.69
C LEU A 142 -5.08 5.43 1.87
N ILE A 143 -5.25 5.63 0.56
CA ILE A 143 -4.25 6.29 -0.32
C ILE A 143 -3.94 7.70 0.18
N LYS A 144 -4.97 8.47 0.55
CA LYS A 144 -4.81 9.82 1.09
C LYS A 144 -4.19 9.81 2.49
N LYS A 145 -4.61 8.87 3.35
CA LYS A 145 -4.09 8.69 4.72
C LYS A 145 -2.60 8.40 4.68
N TRP A 146 -2.18 7.35 3.98
CA TRP A 146 -0.79 6.85 4.02
C TRP A 146 0.14 7.53 3.01
N ARG A 147 -0.41 8.33 2.08
CA ARG A 147 0.29 8.92 0.94
C ARG A 147 1.24 7.93 0.27
N SER A 148 0.75 6.76 -0.12
CA SER A 148 1.56 5.76 -0.81
C SER A 148 2.18 6.32 -2.11
N PRO A 149 3.51 6.24 -2.31
CA PRO A 149 4.22 6.95 -3.37
C PRO A 149 3.92 6.43 -4.78
N PHE A 150 3.47 5.19 -4.94
CA PHE A 150 3.21 4.62 -6.26
C PHE A 150 1.77 4.83 -6.73
N ASN A 151 0.89 5.34 -5.85
CA ASN A 151 -0.43 5.80 -6.24
C ASN A 151 -0.34 7.19 -6.88
N LYS A 152 -0.98 7.36 -8.05
CA LYS A 152 -0.90 8.56 -8.91
C LYS A 152 -1.25 9.84 -8.18
N GLU A 153 -2.19 9.75 -7.25
CA GLU A 153 -2.69 10.81 -6.40
C GLU A 153 -1.59 11.43 -5.52
N ASN A 154 -0.51 10.70 -5.24
CA ASN A 154 0.54 11.13 -4.33
C ASN A 154 1.88 11.46 -5.02
N TRP A 155 1.95 11.35 -6.35
CA TRP A 155 3.21 11.57 -7.07
C TRP A 155 3.78 12.97 -6.88
N SER A 156 2.94 14.00 -6.79
CA SER A 156 3.39 15.38 -6.55
C SER A 156 4.02 15.58 -5.17
N PHE A 157 3.59 14.84 -4.15
CA PHE A 157 4.16 14.92 -2.81
C PHE A 157 5.57 14.31 -2.74
N TRP A 158 5.79 13.22 -3.48
CA TRP A 158 7.02 12.41 -3.35
C TRP A 158 7.97 12.51 -4.53
N GLN A 159 7.55 13.16 -5.63
CA GLN A 159 8.29 13.19 -6.89
C GLN A 159 8.75 11.79 -7.31
N THR A 160 7.82 10.83 -7.24
CA THR A 160 8.11 9.38 -7.37
C THR A 160 8.88 9.09 -8.67
N PRO A 161 10.12 8.60 -8.61
CA PRO A 161 11.00 8.51 -9.78
C PRO A 161 10.75 7.26 -10.65
N PHE A 162 9.86 6.37 -10.22
CA PHE A 162 9.71 5.03 -10.80
C PHE A 162 8.56 4.91 -11.81
N ILE A 163 7.90 6.02 -12.12
CA ILE A 163 6.62 6.06 -12.86
C ILE A 163 6.77 6.06 -14.37
N ASN A 164 8.01 6.28 -14.85
CA ASN A 164 8.38 6.31 -16.27
C ASN A 164 8.80 4.93 -16.75
#